data_AF-Q9BDG6-F1
#
_entry.id   AF-Q9BDG6-F1
#
_cell.length_a   1.000
_cell.length_b   1.000
_cell.length_c   1.000
_cell.angle_alpha   90.00
_cell.angle_beta   90.00
_cell.angle_gamma   90.00
#
_symmetry.space_group_name_H-M   'P 1'
#
loop_
_entity.id
_entity.type
_entity.pdbx_description
1 polymer ?
#
loop_
_entity_poly.entity_id
_entity_poly.type
_entity_poly.pdbx_seq_one_letter_code
_entity_poly.pdbx_strand_id
1 'polypeptide(L)' 'VIGRGSYAKVLLVRFKKTDRIYAMKVVKKELVNDDEDIDWVQTEKHVFEQASNHPFLVG' A
#
# COMPACT_ATOMS: atom_id res chain seq x y z
N VAL A 1 1.47 -11.62 8.71
CA VAL A 1 1.46 -11.28 7.26
C VAL A 1 0.07 -11.62 6.75
N ILE A 2 -0.62 -10.71 6.08
CA ILE A 2 -2.00 -10.92 5.60
C ILE A 2 -2.11 -10.97 4.07
N GLY A 3 -1.07 -10.58 3.35
CA GLY A 3 -1.01 -10.70 1.89
C GLY A 3 0.43 -10.72 1.38
N ARG A 4 0.63 -11.34 0.22
CA ARG A 4 1.89 -11.36 -0.54
C ARG A 4 1.55 -11.05 -2.00
N GLY A 5 2.26 -10.11 -2.59
CA GLY A 5 2.21 -9.78 -4.03
C GLY A 5 3.59 -9.94 -4.66
N SER A 6 3.69 -9.56 -5.94
CA SER A 6 4.91 -9.63 -6.75
C SER A 6 6.03 -8.71 -6.22
N TYR A 7 5.72 -7.42 -5.99
CA TYR A 7 6.67 -6.40 -5.52
C TYR A 7 6.43 -5.94 -4.07
N ALA A 8 5.38 -6.46 -3.43
CA ALA A 8 4.92 -5.98 -2.12
C ALA A 8 4.44 -7.08 -1.18
N LYS A 9 4.43 -6.77 0.11
CA LYS A 9 3.90 -7.63 1.17
C LYS A 9 2.99 -6.83 2.08
N VAL A 10 1.84 -7.39 2.44
CA VAL A 10 0.87 -6.73 3.32
C VAL A 10 0.92 -7.34 4.72
N LEU A 11 1.04 -6.49 5.73
CA LEU A 11 1.15 -6.85 7.13
C LEU A 11 -0.04 -6.28 7.91
N LEU A 12 -0.63 -7.08 8.79
CA LEU A 12 -1.51 -6.56 9.83
C LEU A 12 -0.63 -5.91 10.90
N VAL A 13 -0.84 -4.62 11.15
CA VAL A 13 -0.03 -3.83 12.09
C VAL A 13 -0.93 -3.07 13.06
N ARG A 14 -0.33 -2.61 14.15
CA ARG A 14 -0.98 -1.84 15.20
C ARG A 14 -0.26 -0.51 15.36
N PHE A 15 -0.99 0.59 15.27
CA PHE A 15 -0.40 1.92 15.45
C PHE A 15 -0.18 2.20 16.92
N LYS A 16 1.09 2.33 17.34
CA LYS A 16 1.49 2.42 18.76
C LYS A 16 0.79 3.53 19.56
N LYS A 17 0.43 4.65 18.91
CA LYS A 17 -0.17 5.80 19.60
C LYS A 17 -1.66 5.63 19.89
N THR A 18 -2.39 4.93 19.03
CA THR A 18 -3.87 4.84 19.10
C THR A 18 -4.38 3.41 19.26
N ASP A 19 -3.48 2.44 19.25
CA ASP A 19 -3.77 0.99 19.28
C ASP A 19 -4.63 0.48 18.11
N ARG A 20 -4.91 1.34 17.13
CA ARG A 20 -5.71 0.99 15.95
C ARG A 20 -4.97 0.03 15.05
N ILE A 21 -5.72 -0.90 14.47
CA ILE A 21 -5.22 -1.92 13.56
C ILE A 21 -5.30 -1.42 12.11
N TYR A 22 -4.25 -1.65 11.34
CA TYR A 22 -4.13 -1.25 9.93
C TYR A 22 -3.53 -2.38 9.08
N ALA A 23 -3.75 -2.30 7.77
CA ALA A 23 -3.02 -3.08 6.78
C ALA A 23 -1.87 -2.23 6.21
N MET A 24 -0.62 -2.63 6.47
CA MET A 24 0.57 -1.96 5.95
C MET A 24 1.09 -2.68 4.72
N LYS A 25 1.01 -2.05 3.55
CA LYS A 25 1.66 -2.51 2.32
C LYS A 25 3.12 -2.05 2.32
N VAL A 26 4.05 -3.01 2.27
CA VAL A 26 5.49 -2.78 2.20
C VAL A 26 5.96 -3.11 0.78
N VAL A 27 6.50 -2.11 0.07
CA VAL A 27 7.02 -2.24 -1.29
C VAL A 27 8.55 -2.40 -1.24
N LYS A 28 9.08 -3.34 -2.02
CA LYS A 28 10.51 -3.58 -2.16
C LYS A 28 11.05 -2.82 -3.36
N LYS A 29 11.79 -1.73 -3.13
CA LYS A 29 12.36 -0.91 -4.21
C LYS A 29 13.29 -1.68 -5.14
N GLU A 30 14.00 -2.68 -4.62
CA GLU A 30 14.85 -3.60 -5.42
C GLU A 30 14.10 -4.42 -6.48
N LEU A 31 12.76 -4.48 -6.40
CA LEU A 31 11.88 -5.18 -7.32
C LEU A 31 11.06 -4.22 -8.20
N VAL A 32 11.28 -2.91 -8.07
CA VAL A 32 10.57 -1.84 -8.81
C VAL A 32 11.67 -1.05 -9.52
N ASN A 33 12.13 -1.57 -10.65
CA ASN A 33 13.40 -1.15 -11.26
C ASN A 33 13.24 -0.48 -12.62
N ASP A 34 12.19 -0.80 -13.37
CA ASP A 34 11.91 -0.14 -14.64
C ASP A 34 10.91 1.01 -14.46
N ASP A 35 10.88 1.90 -15.46
CA ASP A 35 10.05 3.09 -15.41
C ASP A 35 8.55 2.74 -15.38
N GLU A 36 8.15 1.62 -15.98
CA GLU A 36 6.76 1.14 -16.00
C GLU A 36 6.28 0.71 -14.60
N ASP A 37 7.08 -0.09 -13.88
CA ASP A 37 6.79 -0.49 -12.49
C ASP A 37 6.72 0.73 -11.57
N ILE A 38 7.60 1.72 -11.78
CA ILE A 38 7.59 2.97 -11.01
C ILE A 38 6.29 3.73 -11.26
N ASP A 39 5.90 3.89 -12.52
CA ASP A 39 4.67 4.59 -12.91
C ASP A 39 3.42 3.91 -12.35
N TRP A 40 3.37 2.57 -12.33
CA TRP A 40 2.28 1.81 -11.71
C TRP A 40 2.20 2.05 -10.20
N VAL A 41 3.34 2.05 -9.49
CA VAL A 41 3.38 2.32 -8.05
C VAL A 41 2.93 3.76 -7.74
N GLN A 42 3.34 4.74 -8.56
CA GLN A 42 2.87 6.13 -8.39
C GLN A 42 1.38 6.28 -8.68
N THR A 43 0.89 5.61 -9.72
CA THR A 43 -0.54 5.59 -10.06
C THR A 43 -1.37 4.98 -8.93
N GLU A 44 -0.94 3.84 -8.39
CA GLU A 44 -1.60 3.19 -7.25
C GLU A 44 -1.67 4.14 -6.04
N LYS A 45 -0.56 4.82 -5.74
CA LYS A 45 -0.50 5.81 -4.66
C LYS A 45 -1.49 6.96 -4.91
N HIS A 46 -1.52 7.50 -6.12
CA HIS A 46 -2.42 8.60 -6.48
C HIS A 46 -3.89 8.21 -6.31
N VAL A 47 -4.29 7.03 -6.81
CA VAL A 47 -5.67 6.53 -6.66
C VAL A 47 -6.04 6.34 -5.19
N PHE A 48 -5.13 5.80 -4.37
CA PHE A 48 -5.35 5.61 -2.94
C PHE A 48 -5.60 6.95 -2.21
N GLU A 49 -4.81 7.98 -2.51
CA GLU A 49 -4.99 9.33 -1.94
C GLU A 49 -6.33 9.96 -2.33
N GLN A 50 -6.82 9.73 -3.55
CA GLN A 50 -8.13 10.23 -4.00
C GLN A 50 -9.30 9.44 -3.38
N ALA A 51 -9.10 8.16 -3.08
CA ALA A 51 -10.12 7.26 -2.57
C ALA A 51 -10.48 7.46 -1.08
N SER A 52 -9.69 8.25 -0.34
CA SER A 52 -9.76 8.36 1.13
C SER A 52 -11.12 8.82 1.70
N ASN A 53 -12.00 9.41 0.88
CA ASN A 53 -13.30 9.94 1.31
C ASN A 53 -14.50 9.14 0.78
N HIS A 54 -14.30 7.89 0.33
CA HIS A 54 -15.38 7.09 -0.24
C HIS A 54 -15.67 5.82 0.60
N PRO A 55 -16.92 5.57 1.03
CA PRO A 55 -17.26 4.49 1.98
C PRO A 55 -17.01 3.07 1.44
N PHE A 56 -16.88 2.93 0.12
CA PHE A 56 -16.65 1.64 -0.55
C PHE A 56 -15.23 1.47 -1.11
N LEU A 57 -14.37 2.48 -0.95
CA LEU A 57 -12.97 2.40 -1.37
C LEU A 57 -12.06 2.47 -0.14
N VAL A 58 -10.89 1.84 -0.26
CA VAL A 58 -9.86 1.90 0.77
C VAL A 58 -8.91 3.04 0.40
N GLY A 59 -8.73 3.99 1.31
CA GLY A 59 -7.75 5.09 1.22
C GLY A 59 -7.16 5.42 2.58
#